data_AF-A0A452ZYU2-F1
#
_entry.id   AF-A0A452ZYU2-F1
#
_cell.length_a   1.000
_cell.length_b   1.000
_cell.length_c   1.000
_cell.angle_alpha   90.00
_cell.angle_beta   90.00
_cell.angle_gamma   90.00
#
_symmetry.space_group_name_H-M   'P 1'
#
loop_
_entity.id
_entity.type
_entity.pdbx_description
1 polymer ?
#
loop_
_entity_poly.entity_id
_entity_poly.type
_entity_poly.pdbx_seq_one_letter_code
_entity_poly.pdbx_strand_id
1 'polypeptide(L)'
;LQFGNCGTLERHGFARNRMWALDEEHPGLSRSDSGSRSLVDLILKPSEEDQKSWPHSFEFRLRISLTKDGDLSLVSRIRNVNGKPFSFSFAYHTYLSVSDISEVRIEGLETLDYLDNLSQRERHTEQGDAITFESEVDRVYVSSPNVIAVLDHEKK
;
A
#
# COMPACT_ATOMS: atom_id res chain seq x y z
N LEU A 1 -7.48 -9.26 6.30
CA LEU A 1 -7.19 -7.82 6.30
C LEU A 1 -8.25 -7.10 5.47
N GLN A 2 -8.74 -5.96 5.94
CA GLN A 2 -9.77 -5.16 5.27
C GLN A 2 -9.20 -3.76 5.03
N PHE A 3 -9.43 -3.19 3.84
CA PHE A 3 -9.08 -1.80 3.55
C PHE A 3 -10.35 -0.95 3.50
N GLY A 4 -10.31 0.26 4.09
CA GLY A 4 -11.47 1.16 4.16
C GLY A 4 -12.67 0.57 4.93
N ASN A 5 -13.88 0.94 4.50
CA ASN A 5 -15.15 0.56 5.14
C ASN A 5 -15.78 -0.74 4.57
N CYS A 6 -15.05 -1.55 3.81
CA CYS A 6 -15.61 -2.69 3.05
C CYS A 6 -15.87 -3.98 3.87
N GLY A 7 -16.21 -3.89 5.16
CA GLY A 7 -16.40 -5.06 6.04
C GLY A 7 -16.49 -4.73 7.53
N THR A 8 -16.55 -5.76 8.38
CA THR A 8 -16.91 -5.68 9.81
C THR A 8 -15.73 -5.43 10.76
N LEU A 9 -14.50 -5.30 10.26
CA LEU A 9 -13.32 -5.08 11.09
C LEU A 9 -13.02 -3.59 11.22
N GLU A 10 -12.12 -3.25 12.16
CA GLU A 10 -11.57 -1.91 12.27
C GLU A 10 -11.16 -1.36 10.90
N ARG A 11 -11.41 -0.06 10.69
CA ARG A 11 -11.08 0.61 9.44
C ARG A 11 -9.59 0.41 9.13
N HIS A 12 -9.29 -0.10 7.94
CA HIS A 12 -7.94 -0.50 7.47
C HIS A 12 -7.32 -1.73 8.17
N GLY A 13 -8.13 -2.53 8.86
CA GLY A 13 -7.70 -3.77 9.50
C GLY A 13 -6.68 -3.54 10.63
N PHE A 14 -5.97 -4.60 11.00
CA PHE A 14 -5.13 -4.62 12.20
C PHE A 14 -3.62 -4.59 11.91
N ALA A 15 -3.17 -4.88 10.68
CA ALA A 15 -1.73 -5.03 10.38
C ALA A 15 -0.87 -3.81 10.75
N ARG A 16 -1.43 -2.60 10.66
CA ARG A 16 -0.77 -1.34 11.06
C ARG A 16 -0.66 -1.14 12.59
N ASN A 17 -1.48 -1.86 13.35
CA ASN A 17 -1.58 -1.78 14.82
C ASN A 17 -0.85 -2.95 15.50
N ARG A 18 0.04 -3.64 14.79
CA ARG A 18 0.80 -4.80 15.29
C ARG A 18 2.28 -4.57 15.13
N MET A 19 3.05 -5.16 16.04
CA MET A 19 4.50 -5.20 15.93
C MET A 19 4.91 -6.29 14.95
N TRP A 20 5.72 -5.92 13.97
CA TRP A 20 6.30 -6.85 13.01
C TRP A 20 7.64 -7.35 13.53
N ALA A 21 7.92 -8.64 13.34
CA ALA A 21 9.22 -9.22 13.68
C ALA A 21 10.16 -9.15 12.47
N LEU A 22 11.46 -9.19 12.71
CA LEU A 22 12.44 -9.46 11.66
C LEU A 22 12.26 -10.90 11.17
N ASP A 23 12.26 -11.12 9.86
CA ASP A 23 12.21 -12.47 9.28
C ASP A 23 13.61 -13.09 9.23
N GLU A 24 14.00 -13.77 10.31
CA GLU A 24 15.31 -14.41 10.44
C GLU A 24 15.38 -15.80 9.77
N GLU A 25 14.24 -16.44 9.48
CA GLU A 25 14.16 -17.80 8.93
C GLU A 25 14.43 -17.83 7.41
N HIS A 26 14.24 -16.69 6.74
CA HIS A 26 14.49 -16.52 5.32
C HIS A 26 15.40 -15.34 5.06
N PRO A 27 16.68 -15.37 5.51
CA PRO A 27 17.63 -14.32 5.18
C PRO A 27 17.69 -14.24 3.66
N GLY A 28 17.19 -13.12 3.11
CA GLY A 28 17.17 -12.90 1.68
C GLY A 28 18.53 -13.24 1.08
N LEU A 29 18.49 -14.12 0.07
CA LEU A 29 19.55 -14.45 -0.90
C LEU A 29 20.68 -13.42 -0.87
N SER A 30 21.78 -13.79 -0.19
CA SER A 30 22.98 -12.99 0.07
C SER A 30 22.72 -11.53 0.46
N ARG A 31 23.37 -11.10 1.54
CA ARG A 31 23.91 -9.73 1.56
C ARG A 31 24.79 -9.61 0.32
N SER A 32 24.22 -9.22 -0.81
CA SER A 32 24.98 -9.03 -2.04
C SER A 32 25.99 -7.96 -1.69
N ASP A 33 27.26 -8.37 -1.67
CA ASP A 33 28.44 -7.57 -1.37
C ASP A 33 28.61 -6.36 -2.31
N SER A 34 27.71 -6.20 -3.29
CA SER A 34 27.54 -4.93 -3.98
C SER A 34 26.83 -3.97 -3.05
N GLY A 35 27.57 -3.24 -2.20
CA GLY A 35 27.06 -2.28 -1.20
C GLY A 35 26.27 -1.10 -1.78
N SER A 36 25.20 -1.39 -2.52
CA SER A 36 24.38 -0.53 -3.37
C SER A 36 22.89 -0.60 -3.01
N ARG A 37 22.50 -1.53 -2.13
CA ARG A 37 21.12 -1.75 -1.71
C ARG A 37 21.05 -2.14 -0.23
N SER A 38 20.23 -1.44 0.53
CA SER A 38 19.84 -1.79 1.91
C SER A 38 18.53 -2.59 1.85
N LEU A 39 18.41 -3.64 2.67
CA LEU A 39 17.24 -4.51 2.68
C LEU A 39 16.89 -4.96 4.10
N VAL A 40 15.58 -5.00 4.40
CA VAL A 40 15.03 -5.59 5.63
C VAL A 40 13.81 -6.43 5.27
N ASP A 41 13.74 -7.63 5.86
CA ASP A 41 12.60 -8.53 5.75
C ASP A 41 11.86 -8.56 7.08
N LEU A 42 10.55 -8.31 7.02
CA LEU A 42 9.65 -8.27 8.16
C LEU A 42 8.57 -9.35 8.02
N ILE A 43 8.12 -9.89 9.13
CA ILE A 43 7.04 -10.88 9.19
C ILE A 43 6.02 -10.53 10.27
N LEU A 44 4.75 -10.63 9.90
CA LEU A 44 3.59 -10.57 10.80
C LEU A 44 2.92 -11.94 10.81
N LYS A 45 2.84 -12.53 12.01
CA LYS A 45 2.08 -13.75 12.32
C LYS A 45 0.90 -13.36 13.22
N PRO A 46 -0.27 -14.03 13.11
CA PRO A 46 -1.43 -13.72 13.95
C PRO A 46 -1.11 -13.98 15.42
N SER A 47 -1.40 -13.00 16.27
CA SER A 47 -1.42 -13.17 17.72
C SER A 47 -2.68 -13.91 18.18
N GLU A 48 -2.71 -14.37 19.43
CA GLU A 48 -3.93 -14.95 20.03
C GLU A 48 -5.10 -13.96 20.03
N GLU A 49 -4.83 -12.67 20.15
CA GLU A 49 -5.85 -11.61 20.06
C GLU A 49 -6.41 -11.48 18.64
N ASP A 50 -5.54 -11.53 17.62
CA ASP A 50 -5.97 -11.46 16.22
C ASP A 50 -6.87 -12.63 15.84
N GLN A 51 -6.61 -13.82 16.39
CA GLN A 51 -7.43 -15.02 16.13
C GLN A 51 -8.87 -14.87 16.64
N LYS A 52 -9.12 -14.00 17.63
CA LYS A 52 -10.49 -13.72 18.11
C LYS A 52 -11.29 -12.89 17.11
N SER A 53 -10.64 -11.93 16.46
CA SER A 53 -11.28 -10.99 15.53
C SER A 53 -11.22 -11.46 14.07
N TRP A 54 -10.18 -12.20 13.70
CA TRP A 54 -9.93 -12.75 12.36
C TRP A 54 -9.35 -14.16 12.51
N PRO A 55 -10.19 -15.22 12.58
CA PRO A 55 -9.79 -16.59 12.92
C PRO A 55 -9.16 -17.34 11.74
N HIS A 56 -8.19 -16.71 11.07
CA HIS A 56 -7.44 -17.30 9.97
C HIS A 56 -5.95 -17.31 10.26
N SER A 57 -5.29 -18.42 9.99
CA SER A 57 -3.85 -18.55 10.12
C SER A 57 -3.19 -18.07 8.85
N PHE A 58 -2.40 -17.01 8.95
CA PHE A 58 -1.66 -16.44 7.83
C PHE A 58 -0.21 -16.13 8.24
N GLU A 59 0.64 -15.94 7.24
CA GLU A 59 1.90 -15.22 7.39
C GLU A 59 1.91 -14.08 6.41
N PHE A 60 2.19 -12.88 6.88
CA PHE A 60 2.38 -11.71 6.03
C PHE A 60 3.84 -11.29 6.12
N ARG A 61 4.58 -11.47 5.02
CA ARG A 61 5.96 -11.03 4.88
C ARG A 61 6.03 -9.75 4.06
N LEU A 62 6.86 -8.81 4.49
CA LEU A 62 7.14 -7.55 3.83
C LEU A 62 8.64 -7.40 3.66
N ARG A 63 9.10 -7.36 2.42
CA ARG A 63 10.48 -7.01 2.08
C ARG A 63 10.54 -5.55 1.71
N ILE A 64 11.38 -4.80 2.40
CA ILE A 64 11.65 -3.38 2.13
C ILE A 64 13.09 -3.30 1.62
N SER A 65 13.28 -2.58 0.53
CA SER A 65 14.62 -2.30 0.05
C SER A 65 14.79 -0.90 -0.50
N LEU A 66 15.93 -0.29 -0.21
CA LEU A 66 16.33 1.03 -0.66
C LEU A 66 17.62 0.93 -1.47
N THR A 67 17.63 1.44 -2.70
CA THR A 67 18.83 1.55 -3.52
C THR A 67 19.54 2.88 -3.27
N LYS A 68 20.81 2.98 -3.68
CA LYS A 68 21.59 4.25 -3.61
C LYS A 68 20.98 5.38 -4.44
N ASP A 69 20.28 5.04 -5.51
CA ASP A 69 19.66 6.00 -6.42
C ASP A 69 18.33 6.56 -5.86
N GLY A 70 17.90 6.08 -4.68
CA GLY A 70 16.70 6.55 -3.99
C GLY A 70 15.46 5.66 -4.19
N ASP A 71 15.56 4.57 -4.95
CA ASP A 71 14.42 3.70 -5.20
C ASP A 71 14.05 2.90 -3.96
N LEU A 72 12.81 3.10 -3.49
CA LEU A 72 12.19 2.29 -2.44
C LEU A 72 11.28 1.23 -3.07
N SER A 73 11.59 -0.05 -2.83
CA SER A 73 10.73 -1.17 -3.24
C SER A 73 10.14 -1.87 -2.01
N LEU A 74 8.83 -2.14 -2.06
CA LEU A 74 8.10 -2.90 -1.04
C LEU A 74 7.44 -4.13 -1.67
N VAL A 75 7.85 -5.32 -1.26
CA VAL A 75 7.29 -6.58 -1.77
C VAL A 75 6.54 -7.29 -0.64
N SER A 76 5.23 -7.39 -0.79
CA SER A 76 4.33 -8.07 0.15
C SER A 76 4.00 -9.49 -0.30
N ARG A 77 4.09 -10.46 0.62
CA ARG A 77 3.67 -11.85 0.38
C ARG A 77 2.79 -12.33 1.54
N ILE A 78 1.56 -12.73 1.22
CA ILE A 78 0.62 -13.30 2.18
C ILE A 78 0.50 -14.80 1.89
N ARG A 79 0.72 -15.63 2.91
CA ARG A 79 0.58 -17.10 2.85
C ARG A 79 -0.57 -17.55 3.73
N ASN A 80 -1.46 -18.36 3.18
CA ASN A 80 -2.44 -19.12 3.97
C ASN A 80 -1.76 -20.38 4.54
N VAL A 81 -1.74 -20.51 5.87
CA VAL A 81 -0.94 -21.55 6.55
C VAL A 81 -1.78 -22.79 6.89
N ASN A 82 -3.09 -22.64 7.13
CA ASN A 82 -3.94 -23.73 7.64
C ASN A 82 -4.87 -24.35 6.60
N GLY A 83 -4.75 -23.94 5.33
CA GLY A 83 -5.51 -24.51 4.21
C GLY A 83 -6.99 -24.10 4.16
N LYS A 84 -7.52 -23.40 5.17
CA LYS A 84 -8.89 -22.87 5.13
C LYS A 84 -8.93 -21.62 4.26
N PRO A 85 -9.72 -21.56 3.18
CA PRO A 85 -9.80 -20.37 2.34
C PRO A 85 -10.17 -19.13 3.16
N PHE A 86 -9.56 -17.99 2.81
CA PHE A 86 -9.93 -16.68 3.34
C PHE A 86 -9.75 -15.61 2.28
N SER A 87 -10.59 -14.58 2.34
CA SER A 87 -10.50 -13.40 1.49
C SER A 87 -9.83 -12.27 2.26
N PHE A 88 -9.05 -11.44 1.58
CA PHE A 88 -8.43 -10.27 2.19
C PHE A 88 -8.26 -9.16 1.15
N SER A 89 -8.15 -7.94 1.65
CA SER A 89 -7.67 -6.78 0.92
C SER A 89 -6.45 -6.23 1.63
N PHE A 90 -5.53 -5.64 0.88
CA PHE A 90 -4.38 -4.92 1.42
C PHE A 90 -4.10 -3.70 0.55
N ALA A 91 -3.42 -2.71 1.12
CA ALA A 91 -2.95 -1.54 0.41
C ALA A 91 -1.71 -0.99 1.13
N TYR A 92 -0.87 -0.29 0.39
CA TYR A 92 0.12 0.60 0.97
C TYR A 92 -0.49 2.00 1.06
N HIS A 93 -0.56 2.55 2.26
CA HIS A 93 -1.09 3.90 2.49
C HIS A 93 0.05 4.93 2.46
N THR A 94 0.71 5.02 1.32
CA THR A 94 1.93 5.81 1.15
C THR A 94 1.62 7.31 1.18
N TYR A 95 2.29 8.04 2.07
CA TYR A 95 2.26 9.51 2.11
C TYR A 95 3.53 10.03 1.42
N LEU A 96 3.35 10.73 0.30
CA LEU A 96 4.45 11.38 -0.41
C LEU A 96 4.60 12.83 0.09
N SER A 97 5.83 13.23 0.39
CA SER A 97 6.11 14.60 0.82
C SER A 97 6.18 15.52 -0.39
N VAL A 98 5.24 16.45 -0.49
CA VAL A 98 5.20 17.49 -1.52
C VAL A 98 5.59 18.86 -0.96
N SER A 99 5.91 19.82 -1.82
CA SER A 99 6.24 21.21 -1.46
C SER A 99 4.97 22.02 -1.17
N ASP A 100 4.09 22.13 -2.15
CA ASP A 100 2.81 22.82 -2.15
C ASP A 100 1.80 21.98 -2.92
N ILE A 101 0.73 21.57 -2.25
CA ILE A 101 -0.30 20.69 -2.83
C ILE A 101 -1.04 21.34 -4.02
N SER A 102 -1.08 22.69 -4.08
CA SER A 102 -1.73 23.42 -5.18
C SER A 102 -0.95 23.36 -6.48
N GLU A 103 0.36 23.07 -6.42
CA GLU A 103 1.27 22.98 -7.58
C GLU A 103 1.64 21.53 -7.94
N VAL A 104 1.02 20.55 -7.27
CA VAL A 104 1.23 19.12 -7.51
C VAL A 104 0.26 18.61 -8.57
N ARG A 105 0.79 17.78 -9.47
CA ARG A 105 -0.01 17.09 -10.49
C ARG A 105 0.24 15.58 -10.40
N ILE A 106 -0.83 14.79 -10.49
CA ILE A 106 -0.72 13.34 -10.65
C ILE A 106 -1.05 12.99 -12.10
N GLU A 107 -0.15 12.25 -12.74
CA GLU A 107 -0.28 11.77 -14.12
C GLU A 107 -0.32 10.23 -14.18
N GLY A 108 -0.98 9.69 -15.19
CA GLY A 108 -1.18 8.25 -15.42
C GLY A 108 -2.54 7.72 -14.93
N LEU A 109 -3.44 8.60 -14.50
CA LEU A 109 -4.79 8.25 -14.04
C LEU A 109 -5.90 8.92 -14.88
N GLU A 110 -5.50 9.61 -15.94
CA GLU A 110 -6.39 10.30 -16.87
C GLU A 110 -7.35 9.29 -17.51
N THR A 111 -8.59 9.71 -17.79
CA THR A 111 -9.63 8.88 -18.44
C THR A 111 -10.09 7.64 -17.68
N LEU A 112 -9.57 7.40 -16.47
CA LEU A 112 -9.96 6.23 -15.67
C LEU A 112 -11.24 6.48 -14.87
N ASP A 113 -12.00 5.41 -14.68
CA ASP A 113 -13.09 5.38 -13.72
C ASP A 113 -12.54 5.37 -12.28
N TYR A 114 -13.11 6.24 -11.46
CA TYR A 114 -12.90 6.24 -10.01
C TYR A 114 -14.22 6.20 -9.25
N LEU A 115 -14.15 5.74 -8.01
CA LEU A 115 -15.23 5.84 -7.02
C LEU A 115 -14.89 6.98 -6.06
N ASP A 116 -15.79 7.96 -5.91
CA ASP A 116 -15.61 9.07 -4.99
C ASP A 116 -16.16 8.75 -3.61
N ASN A 117 -15.29 8.58 -2.62
CA ASN A 117 -15.71 8.29 -1.25
C ASN A 117 -16.42 9.48 -0.58
N LEU A 118 -16.19 10.72 -1.03
CA LEU A 118 -16.90 11.91 -0.56
C LEU A 118 -18.35 11.95 -1.08
N SER A 119 -18.60 11.31 -2.23
CA SER A 119 -19.90 11.23 -2.90
C SER A 119 -20.50 9.81 -2.81
N GLN A 120 -20.40 9.17 -1.64
CA GLN A 120 -20.99 7.84 -1.38
C GLN A 120 -20.57 6.74 -2.37
N ARG A 121 -19.33 6.80 -2.88
CA ARG A 121 -18.76 5.90 -3.90
C ARG A 121 -19.47 5.97 -5.24
N GLU A 122 -20.03 7.13 -5.58
CA GLU A 122 -20.49 7.40 -6.94
C GLU A 122 -19.32 7.22 -7.93
N ARG A 123 -19.64 6.63 -9.09
CA ARG A 123 -18.66 6.37 -10.13
C ARG A 123 -18.59 7.54 -11.08
N HIS A 124 -17.38 8.06 -11.27
CA HIS A 124 -17.07 9.11 -12.24
C HIS A 124 -15.90 8.68 -13.12
N THR A 125 -15.72 9.36 -14.24
CA THR A 125 -14.57 9.16 -15.14
C THR A 125 -13.73 10.43 -15.11
N GLU A 126 -12.42 10.29 -14.86
CA GLU A 126 -11.49 11.42 -14.86
C GLU A 126 -11.44 12.08 -16.24
N GLN A 127 -11.58 13.40 -16.29
CA GLN A 127 -11.66 14.18 -17.55
C GLN A 127 -10.46 15.11 -17.73
N GLY A 128 -9.70 15.38 -16.67
CA GLY A 128 -8.51 16.24 -16.74
C GLY A 128 -7.31 15.56 -17.37
N ASP A 129 -6.41 16.36 -17.94
CA ASP A 129 -5.10 15.91 -18.44
C ASP A 129 -4.14 15.51 -17.31
N ALA A 130 -4.45 15.89 -16.07
CA ALA A 130 -3.79 15.48 -14.84
C ALA A 130 -4.74 15.70 -13.67
N ILE A 131 -4.52 15.02 -12.55
CA ILE A 131 -5.25 15.29 -11.31
C ILE A 131 -4.55 16.44 -10.57
N THR A 132 -5.33 17.46 -10.23
CA THR A 132 -4.94 18.58 -9.38
C THR A 132 -5.79 18.62 -8.11
N PHE A 133 -5.38 19.43 -7.13
CA PHE A 133 -5.99 19.45 -5.81
C PHE A 133 -6.46 20.87 -5.45
N GLU A 134 -7.74 21.15 -5.69
CA GLU A 134 -8.39 22.43 -5.30
C GLU A 134 -9.25 22.29 -4.03
N SER A 135 -9.53 21.05 -3.62
CA SER A 135 -10.35 20.71 -2.46
C SER A 135 -9.93 19.37 -1.88
N GLU A 136 -10.64 18.92 -0.84
CA GLU A 136 -10.52 17.53 -0.37
C GLU A 136 -10.84 16.55 -1.51
N VAL A 137 -10.04 15.49 -1.61
CA VAL A 137 -10.18 14.41 -2.61
C VAL A 137 -10.01 13.08 -1.89
N ASP A 138 -10.98 12.18 -2.05
CA ASP A 138 -10.89 10.79 -1.60
C ASP A 138 -11.46 9.86 -2.69
N ARG A 139 -10.58 9.44 -3.62
CA ARG A 139 -10.94 8.70 -4.83
C ARG A 139 -10.28 7.34 -4.89
N VAL A 140 -11.01 6.34 -5.36
CA VAL A 140 -10.51 4.97 -5.61
C VAL A 140 -10.57 4.65 -7.10
N TYR A 141 -9.43 4.66 -7.78
CA TYR A 141 -9.29 4.28 -9.19
C TYR A 141 -9.36 2.75 -9.34
N VAL A 142 -10.24 2.24 -10.20
CA VAL A 142 -10.58 0.81 -10.26
C VAL A 142 -9.66 0.01 -11.19
N SER A 143 -8.96 0.67 -12.12
CA SER A 143 -8.12 0.03 -13.13
C SER A 143 -6.88 0.87 -13.46
N SER A 144 -6.16 1.29 -12.40
CA SER A 144 -4.94 2.07 -12.54
C SER A 144 -3.82 1.30 -13.26
N PRO A 145 -2.97 1.99 -14.04
CA PRO A 145 -1.76 1.37 -14.58
C PRO A 145 -0.75 1.05 -13.48
N ASN A 146 0.34 0.38 -13.88
CA ASN A 146 1.43 0.02 -12.97
C ASN A 146 2.33 1.19 -12.58
N VAL A 147 2.25 2.32 -13.30
CA VAL A 147 3.09 3.50 -13.10
C VAL A 147 2.19 4.72 -13.03
N ILE A 148 2.36 5.49 -11.97
CA ILE A 148 1.71 6.77 -11.71
C ILE A 148 2.81 7.75 -11.38
N ALA A 149 2.80 8.92 -12.00
CA ALA A 149 3.79 9.98 -11.75
C ALA A 149 3.19 11.05 -10.84
N VAL A 150 4.00 11.53 -9.90
CA VAL A 150 3.67 12.71 -9.08
C VAL A 150 4.69 13.78 -9.43
N LEU A 151 4.21 14.87 -10.02
CA LEU A 151 5.02 16.01 -10.42
C LEU A 151 4.83 17.12 -9.38
N ASP A 152 5.93 17.57 -8.81
CA ASP A 152 6.01 18.67 -7.84
C ASP A 152 6.92 19.75 -8.44
N HIS A 153 6.37 20.92 -8.77
CA HIS A 153 7.11 21.96 -9.51
C HIS A 153 8.34 22.49 -8.75
N GLU A 154 8.31 22.50 -7.42
CA GLU A 154 9.38 23.05 -6.59
C GLU A 154 10.41 21.98 -6.17
N LYS A 155 10.04 20.70 -6.17
CA LYS A 155 10.97 19.57 -5.91
C LYS A 155 11.35 18.88 -7.21
N LYS A 156 12.51 19.24 -7.76
CA LYS A 156 13.18 18.51 -8.84
C LYS A 156 13.89 17.27 -8.34
#